data_AF-A0A952WY18-F1
#
_entry.id   AF-A0A952WY18-F1
#
_cell.length_a   1.000
_cell.length_b   1.000
_cell.length_c   1.000
_cell.angle_alpha   90.00
_cell.angle_beta   90.00
_cell.angle_gamma   90.00
#
_symmetry.space_group_name_H-M   'P 1'
#
loop_
_entity.id
_entity.type
_entity.pdbx_description
1 polymer ?
#
loop_
_entity_poly.entity_id
_entity_poly.type
_entity_poly.pdbx_seq_one_letter_code
_entity_poly.pdbx_strand_id
1 'polypeptide(L)'
;MSRNWSDRKVVWLIAGMGLGLALATYWPHEPLAYGQTAVSGDEFAMCTVQTGAGDADAIFILDFATGRLQGAVFNNKVNAFSQPMVRNIAADFGLTERGDYVMVTGFVGARSRGGQPASGGVYVAELTTGQVVLYGFINITQGTRVPQELSVLGTFPWRAASN
;
A
#
# COMPACT_ATOMS: atom_id res chain seq x y z
N MET A 1 -19.63 42.09 49.27
CA MET A 1 -20.70 41.52 48.42
C MET A 1 -20.06 40.91 47.16
N SER A 2 -20.02 39.58 47.10
CA SER A 2 -19.88 38.66 45.94
C SER A 2 -18.78 38.78 44.86
N ARG A 3 -17.57 39.31 45.09
CA ARG A 3 -16.52 39.33 44.04
C ARG A 3 -15.63 38.08 43.92
N ASN A 4 -15.77 37.12 44.83
CA ASN A 4 -14.82 35.99 44.93
C ASN A 4 -15.33 34.73 44.18
N TRP A 5 -16.59 34.73 43.74
CA TRP A 5 -17.24 33.56 43.14
C TRP A 5 -17.06 33.52 41.61
N SER A 6 -16.89 34.68 40.97
CA SER A 6 -16.53 34.80 39.55
C SER A 6 -15.07 34.41 39.30
N ASP A 7 -14.14 34.87 40.15
CA ASP A 7 -12.70 34.64 39.96
C ASP A 7 -12.33 33.16 40.03
N ARG A 8 -12.96 32.41 40.95
CA ARG A 8 -12.76 30.95 41.06
C ARG A 8 -13.26 30.22 39.81
N LYS A 9 -14.38 30.64 39.23
CA LYS A 9 -14.92 30.04 38.00
C LYS A 9 -14.00 30.28 36.80
N VAL A 10 -13.45 31.48 36.68
CA VAL A 10 -12.50 31.82 35.61
C VAL A 10 -11.22 31.00 35.74
N VAL A 11 -10.69 30.84 36.95
CA VAL A 11 -9.51 30.01 37.21
C VAL A 11 -9.75 28.55 36.83
N TRP A 12 -10.90 27.97 37.20
CA TRP A 12 -11.27 26.61 36.81
C TRP A 12 -11.44 26.45 35.29
N LEU A 13 -11.94 27.48 34.61
CA LEU A 13 -12.12 27.47 33.16
C LEU A 13 -10.77 27.48 32.43
N ILE A 14 -9.83 28.31 32.88
CA ILE A 14 -8.46 28.35 32.32
C ILE A 14 -7.72 27.03 32.60
N ALA A 15 -7.85 26.48 33.80
CA ALA A 15 -7.25 25.19 34.15
C ALA A 15 -7.82 24.04 33.30
N GLY A 16 -9.14 24.00 33.12
CA GLY A 16 -9.79 23.01 32.26
C GLY A 16 -9.41 23.15 30.79
N MET A 17 -9.28 24.38 30.28
CA MET A 17 -8.85 24.64 28.91
C MET A 17 -7.39 24.25 28.68
N GLY A 18 -6.50 24.53 29.64
CA GLY A 18 -5.11 24.10 29.60
C GLY A 18 -4.97 22.58 29.62
N LEU A 19 -5.74 21.90 30.48
CA LEU A 19 -5.77 20.43 30.52
C LEU A 19 -6.36 19.85 29.23
N GLY A 20 -7.42 20.45 28.69
CA GLY A 20 -8.03 20.04 27.43
C GLY A 20 -7.07 20.15 26.25
N LEU A 21 -6.30 21.25 26.16
CA LEU A 21 -5.25 21.40 25.14
C LEU A 21 -4.12 20.39 25.32
N ALA A 22 -3.66 20.17 26.56
CA ALA A 22 -2.59 19.21 26.84
C ALA A 22 -3.02 17.78 26.47
N LEU A 23 -4.27 17.40 26.74
CA LEU A 23 -4.83 16.11 26.34
C LEU A 23 -5.02 16.01 24.83
N ALA A 24 -5.39 17.10 24.15
CA ALA A 24 -5.52 17.12 22.69
C ALA A 24 -4.16 16.97 21.98
N THR A 25 -3.08 17.55 22.51
CA THR A 25 -1.74 17.40 21.94
C THR A 25 -1.12 16.05 22.26
N TYR A 26 -1.54 15.42 23.36
CA TYR A 26 -1.11 14.06 23.72
C TYR A 26 -1.99 12.97 23.10
N TRP A 27 -3.09 13.34 22.43
CA TRP A 27 -3.94 12.38 21.76
C TRP A 27 -3.17 11.81 20.56
N PRO A 28 -2.84 10.51 20.55
CA PRO A 28 -2.14 9.92 19.42
C PRO A 28 -3.02 10.10 18.19
N HIS A 29 -2.55 10.91 17.24
CA HIS A 29 -3.16 10.95 15.92
C HIS A 29 -2.97 9.55 15.36
N GLU A 30 -4.08 8.84 15.19
CA GLU A 30 -4.06 7.48 14.63
C GLU A 30 -3.24 7.53 13.35
N PRO A 31 -2.21 6.67 13.17
CA PRO A 31 -1.59 6.54 11.89
C PRO A 31 -2.71 6.18 10.92
N LEU A 32 -2.90 7.00 9.88
CA LEU A 32 -3.91 6.81 8.85
C LEU A 32 -3.95 5.32 8.51
N ALA A 33 -5.03 4.64 8.89
CA ALA A 33 -5.16 3.21 8.67
C ALA A 33 -5.41 3.02 7.18
N TYR A 34 -4.35 2.70 6.44
CA TYR A 34 -4.44 2.38 5.02
C TYR A 34 -5.09 1.00 4.89
N GLY A 35 -6.28 0.96 4.31
CA GLY A 35 -7.03 -0.27 4.04
C GLY A 35 -6.41 -1.03 2.87
N GLN A 36 -5.38 -1.81 3.14
CA GLN A 36 -4.86 -2.79 2.20
C GLN A 36 -5.88 -3.92 2.04
N THR A 37 -6.42 -4.07 0.84
CA THR A 37 -7.46 -5.07 0.54
C THR A 37 -7.09 -5.88 -0.68
N ALA A 38 -7.47 -7.14 -0.69
CA ALA A 38 -7.32 -8.03 -1.83
C ALA A 38 -8.60 -8.85 -2.01
N VAL A 39 -8.99 -9.06 -3.26
CA VAL A 39 -10.14 -9.86 -3.66
C VAL A 39 -9.79 -10.65 -4.91
N SER A 40 -10.20 -11.91 -4.97
CA SER A 40 -10.01 -12.79 -6.12
C SER A 40 -11.37 -13.25 -6.65
N GLY A 41 -11.53 -13.23 -7.97
CA GLY A 41 -12.55 -13.99 -8.70
C GLY A 41 -11.91 -15.16 -9.46
N ASP A 42 -12.67 -15.77 -10.38
CA ASP A 42 -12.25 -17.00 -11.08
C ASP A 42 -11.15 -16.76 -12.14
N GLU A 43 -11.10 -15.55 -12.71
CA GLU A 43 -10.17 -15.20 -13.79
C GLU A 43 -9.18 -14.09 -13.43
N PHE A 44 -9.52 -13.30 -12.41
CA PHE A 44 -8.76 -12.13 -12.03
C PHE A 44 -8.66 -12.00 -10.51
N ALA A 45 -7.53 -11.45 -10.05
CA ALA A 45 -7.41 -10.93 -8.69
C ALA A 45 -7.11 -9.44 -8.71
N MET A 46 -7.56 -8.74 -7.68
CA MET A 46 -7.33 -7.31 -7.49
C MET A 46 -6.84 -7.02 -6.08
N CYS A 47 -5.93 -6.08 -5.93
CA CYS A 47 -5.55 -5.56 -4.61
C CYS A 47 -5.20 -4.07 -4.63
N THR A 48 -5.40 -3.41 -3.48
CA THR A 48 -4.91 -2.05 -3.22
C THR A 48 -3.54 -2.11 -2.55
N VAL A 49 -2.63 -1.21 -2.89
CA VAL A 49 -1.27 -1.17 -2.33
C VAL A 49 -0.92 0.23 -1.91
N GLN A 50 -0.41 0.37 -0.68
CA GLN A 50 0.02 1.65 -0.16
C GLN A 50 1.21 2.20 -0.95
N THR A 51 1.09 3.43 -1.44
CA THR A 51 2.15 4.13 -2.18
C THR A 51 3.05 4.92 -1.24
N GLY A 52 2.49 5.74 -0.37
CA GLY A 52 3.20 6.53 0.63
C GLY A 52 2.27 7.28 1.55
N ALA A 53 2.82 7.89 2.60
CA ALA A 53 2.02 8.70 3.52
C ALA A 53 1.46 9.93 2.79
N GLY A 54 0.15 10.13 2.87
CA GLY A 54 -0.58 11.22 2.22
C GLY A 54 -0.87 11.03 0.72
N ASP A 55 -0.39 9.95 0.10
CA ASP A 55 -0.70 9.60 -1.30
C ASP A 55 -1.87 8.60 -1.37
N ALA A 56 -2.53 8.52 -2.53
CA ALA A 56 -3.56 7.52 -2.78
C ALA A 56 -2.97 6.13 -3.02
N ASP A 57 -3.71 5.09 -2.67
CA ASP A 57 -3.31 3.71 -2.93
C ASP A 57 -3.21 3.43 -4.43
N ALA A 58 -2.25 2.59 -4.79
CA ALA A 58 -2.16 1.97 -6.09
C ALA A 58 -3.18 0.83 -6.17
N ILE A 59 -3.71 0.58 -7.37
CA ILE A 59 -4.54 -0.59 -7.65
C ILE A 59 -3.78 -1.53 -8.58
N PHE A 60 -3.86 -2.83 -8.31
CA PHE A 60 -3.30 -3.87 -9.15
C PHE A 60 -4.34 -4.91 -9.50
N ILE A 61 -4.27 -5.41 -10.73
CA ILE A 61 -5.10 -6.47 -11.29
C ILE A 61 -4.17 -7.51 -11.90
N LEU A 62 -4.35 -8.76 -11.49
CA LEU A 62 -3.70 -9.93 -12.05
C LEU A 62 -4.68 -10.70 -12.92
N ASP A 63 -4.33 -10.91 -14.18
CA ASP A 63 -5.03 -11.81 -15.10
C ASP A 63 -4.42 -13.20 -14.98
N PHE A 64 -5.23 -14.19 -14.55
CA PHE A 64 -4.76 -15.56 -14.36
C PHE A 64 -4.49 -16.28 -15.68
N ALA A 65 -5.23 -15.96 -16.75
CA ALA A 65 -5.06 -16.63 -18.03
C ALA A 65 -3.71 -16.29 -18.69
N THR A 66 -3.30 -15.02 -18.59
CA THR A 66 -2.05 -14.54 -19.21
C THR A 66 -0.89 -14.41 -18.24
N GLY A 67 -1.15 -14.44 -16.93
CA GLY A 67 -0.17 -14.12 -15.90
C GLY A 67 0.29 -12.66 -15.96
N ARG A 68 -0.50 -11.77 -16.56
CA ARG A 68 -0.15 -10.35 -16.67
C ARG A 68 -0.63 -9.59 -15.45
N LEU A 69 0.30 -9.03 -14.68
CA LEU A 69 0.00 -8.09 -13.60
C LEU A 69 0.05 -6.67 -14.14
N GLN A 70 -1.01 -5.91 -13.89
CA GLN A 70 -1.10 -4.50 -14.29
C GLN A 70 -1.60 -3.66 -13.13
N GLY A 71 -1.18 -2.40 -13.06
CA GLY A 71 -1.65 -1.49 -12.04
C GLY A 71 -1.47 -0.03 -12.40
N ALA A 72 -2.00 0.83 -11.56
CA ALA A 72 -1.87 2.28 -11.68
C ALA A 72 -2.02 2.95 -10.32
N VAL A 73 -1.47 4.16 -10.19
CA VAL A 73 -1.63 5.01 -9.01
C VAL A 73 -2.66 6.08 -9.31
N PHE A 74 -3.61 6.29 -8.40
CA PHE A 74 -4.51 7.43 -8.51
C PHE A 74 -3.79 8.72 -8.12
N ASN A 75 -3.75 9.69 -9.02
CA ASN A 75 -3.08 10.96 -8.76
C ASN A 75 -4.10 12.03 -8.36
N ASN A 76 -4.15 12.34 -7.06
CA ASN A 76 -5.06 13.33 -6.49
C ASN A 76 -4.90 14.74 -7.07
N LYS A 77 -3.73 15.10 -7.65
CA LYS A 77 -3.49 16.43 -8.22
C LYS A 77 -4.18 16.61 -9.57
N VAL A 78 -4.22 15.55 -10.38
CA VAL A 78 -4.83 15.56 -11.72
C VAL A 78 -6.18 14.82 -11.76
N ASN A 79 -6.60 14.24 -10.64
CA ASN A 79 -7.84 13.49 -10.46
C ASN A 79 -8.01 12.35 -11.49
N ALA A 80 -6.93 11.62 -11.76
CA ALA A 80 -6.90 10.55 -12.76
C ALA A 80 -5.87 9.47 -12.39
N PHE A 81 -6.05 8.26 -12.92
CA PHE A 81 -5.01 7.23 -12.86
C PHE A 81 -3.80 7.65 -13.68
N SER A 82 -2.63 7.48 -13.09
CA SER A 82 -1.34 7.78 -13.68
C SER A 82 -0.35 6.68 -13.34
N GLN A 83 0.84 6.72 -13.94
CA GLN A 83 1.88 5.72 -13.71
C GLN A 83 1.36 4.29 -13.98
N PRO A 84 1.12 3.93 -15.24
CA PRO A 84 0.81 2.55 -15.58
C PRO A 84 1.99 1.66 -15.19
N MET A 85 1.69 0.53 -14.56
CA MET A 85 2.66 -0.46 -14.11
C MET A 85 2.30 -1.83 -14.68
N VAL A 86 3.29 -2.59 -15.11
CA VAL A 86 3.09 -3.91 -15.73
C VAL A 86 4.17 -4.90 -15.33
N ARG A 87 3.85 -6.19 -15.30
CA ARG A 87 4.82 -7.28 -15.18
C ARG A 87 4.24 -8.58 -15.74
N ASN A 88 5.07 -9.38 -16.40
CA ASN A 88 4.70 -10.73 -16.79
C ASN A 88 5.08 -11.70 -15.65
N ILE A 89 4.09 -12.08 -14.86
CA ILE A 89 4.26 -12.94 -13.69
C ILE A 89 4.44 -14.41 -14.11
N ALA A 90 3.76 -14.84 -15.18
CA ALA A 90 3.94 -16.19 -15.71
C ALA A 90 5.42 -16.45 -16.07
N ALA A 91 6.07 -15.48 -16.72
CA ALA A 91 7.50 -15.57 -17.03
C ALA A 91 8.38 -15.66 -15.77
N ASP A 92 8.03 -14.95 -14.70
CA ASP A 92 8.78 -14.93 -13.45
C ASP A 92 8.71 -16.27 -12.70
N PHE A 93 7.61 -16.99 -12.85
CA PHE A 93 7.43 -18.35 -12.34
C PHE A 93 7.86 -19.45 -13.35
N GLY A 94 8.34 -19.06 -14.55
CA GLY A 94 8.75 -20.01 -15.59
C GLY A 94 7.59 -20.81 -16.18
N LEU A 95 6.37 -20.27 -16.14
CA LEU A 95 5.18 -20.94 -16.65
C LEU A 95 5.04 -20.78 -18.16
N THR A 96 4.74 -21.89 -18.83
CA THR A 96 4.38 -21.93 -20.26
C THR A 96 2.88 -22.04 -20.49
N GLU A 97 2.11 -22.32 -19.44
CA GLU A 97 0.67 -22.50 -19.44
C GLU A 97 0.02 -21.55 -18.42
N ARG A 98 -1.32 -21.59 -18.33
CA ARG A 98 -2.09 -20.83 -17.34
C ARG A 98 -1.65 -21.23 -15.92
N GLY A 99 -1.22 -20.25 -15.13
CA GLY A 99 -0.87 -20.45 -13.72
C GLY A 99 -2.08 -20.39 -12.79
N ASP A 100 -1.91 -20.93 -11.59
CA ASP A 100 -2.87 -20.81 -10.50
C ASP A 100 -2.32 -19.85 -9.44
N TYR A 101 -2.93 -18.68 -9.32
CA TYR A 101 -2.33 -17.57 -8.58
C TYR A 101 -3.17 -17.13 -7.38
N VAL A 102 -2.48 -16.71 -6.33
CA VAL A 102 -3.07 -15.96 -5.21
C VAL A 102 -2.27 -14.68 -5.03
N MET A 103 -2.96 -13.58 -4.74
CA MET A 103 -2.34 -12.28 -4.60
C MET A 103 -2.80 -11.60 -3.31
N VAL A 104 -1.85 -11.00 -2.59
CA VAL A 104 -2.10 -10.13 -1.45
C VAL A 104 -1.16 -8.94 -1.48
N THR A 105 -1.45 -7.94 -0.66
CA THR A 105 -0.59 -6.75 -0.49
C THR A 105 -0.07 -6.69 0.94
N GLY A 106 1.05 -6.00 1.14
CA GLY A 106 1.57 -5.68 2.47
C GLY A 106 2.52 -4.50 2.45
N PHE A 107 2.86 -4.00 3.64
CA PHE A 107 3.92 -3.01 3.83
C PHE A 107 5.29 -3.67 3.66
N VAL A 108 6.14 -3.08 2.82
CA VAL A 108 7.47 -3.61 2.51
C VAL A 108 8.58 -2.72 3.08
N GLY A 109 8.37 -1.40 3.08
CA GLY A 109 9.42 -0.45 3.49
C GLY A 109 10.71 -0.60 2.66
N ALA A 110 10.58 -0.90 1.37
CA ALA A 110 11.72 -1.14 0.49
C ALA A 110 12.65 0.08 0.47
N ARG A 111 13.97 -0.15 0.51
CA ARG A 111 14.96 0.93 0.43
C ARG A 111 15.28 1.22 -1.03
N SER A 112 15.30 2.50 -1.39
CA SER A 112 15.52 2.97 -2.77
C SER A 112 16.85 2.49 -3.35
N ARG A 113 16.84 2.10 -4.64
CA ARG A 113 18.02 2.01 -5.52
C ARG A 113 17.91 2.97 -6.74
N GLY A 114 17.08 4.02 -6.61
CA GLY A 114 16.74 4.99 -7.66
C GLY A 114 15.26 5.37 -7.59
N GLY A 115 14.95 6.62 -7.22
CA GLY A 115 13.57 7.12 -7.03
C GLY A 115 12.97 6.78 -5.66
N GLN A 116 11.87 7.42 -5.27
CA GLN A 116 11.21 7.11 -3.99
C GLN A 116 10.43 5.78 -4.13
N PRO A 117 10.80 4.71 -3.42
CA PRO A 117 10.06 3.45 -3.45
C PRO A 117 8.68 3.63 -2.82
N ALA A 118 7.71 2.89 -3.32
CA ALA A 118 6.44 2.73 -2.64
C ALA A 118 6.64 2.04 -1.27
N SER A 119 5.82 2.42 -0.31
CA SER A 119 5.82 1.84 1.03
C SER A 119 5.33 0.39 1.04
N GLY A 120 4.38 0.05 0.17
CA GLY A 120 3.84 -1.30 0.01
C GLY A 120 4.38 -2.05 -1.21
N GLY A 121 3.95 -3.30 -1.31
CA GLY A 121 4.20 -4.18 -2.44
C GLY A 121 3.10 -5.21 -2.63
N VAL A 122 3.24 -6.01 -3.68
CA VAL A 122 2.32 -7.08 -4.06
C VAL A 122 3.04 -8.41 -3.89
N TYR A 123 2.49 -9.29 -3.05
CA TYR A 123 2.91 -10.67 -2.97
C TYR A 123 2.04 -11.48 -3.94
N VAL A 124 2.66 -12.14 -4.91
CA VAL A 124 1.97 -13.10 -5.76
C VAL A 124 2.55 -14.47 -5.45
N ALA A 125 1.66 -15.41 -5.12
CA ALA A 125 1.98 -16.81 -4.99
C ALA A 125 1.47 -17.54 -6.23
N GLU A 126 2.26 -18.47 -6.75
CA GLU A 126 1.80 -19.44 -7.74
C GLU A 126 1.72 -20.81 -7.05
N LEU A 127 0.53 -21.43 -7.12
CA LEU A 127 0.16 -22.56 -6.27
C LEU A 127 0.74 -23.89 -6.75
N THR A 128 1.07 -24.02 -8.03
CA THR A 128 1.62 -25.26 -8.60
C THR A 128 3.12 -25.39 -8.36
N THR A 129 3.90 -24.36 -8.71
CA THR A 129 5.33 -24.19 -8.43
C THR A 129 5.61 -24.07 -6.94
N GLY A 130 4.64 -23.57 -6.17
CA GLY A 130 4.79 -23.39 -4.73
C GLY A 130 5.80 -22.30 -4.37
N GLN A 131 5.85 -21.24 -5.18
CA GLN A 131 6.71 -20.08 -4.99
C GLN A 131 5.88 -18.82 -4.76
N VAL A 132 6.45 -17.89 -4.00
CA VAL A 132 5.92 -16.53 -3.78
C VAL A 132 6.96 -15.54 -4.25
N VAL A 133 6.54 -14.51 -4.98
CA VAL A 133 7.38 -13.40 -5.40
C VAL A 133 6.79 -12.10 -4.88
N LEU A 134 7.64 -11.26 -4.28
CA LEU A 134 7.31 -9.92 -3.84
C LEU A 134 7.70 -8.91 -4.93
N TYR A 135 6.71 -8.16 -5.40
CA TYR A 135 6.87 -7.10 -6.37
C TYR A 135 6.75 -5.73 -5.72
N GLY A 136 7.66 -4.83 -6.08
CA GLY A 136 7.66 -3.44 -5.67
C GLY A 136 7.73 -2.50 -6.85
N PHE A 137 7.40 -1.23 -6.60
CA PHE A 137 7.43 -0.17 -7.60
C PHE A 137 7.94 1.12 -6.96
N ILE A 138 8.45 2.03 -7.79
CA ILE A 138 8.75 3.39 -7.35
C ILE A 138 7.47 4.20 -7.40
N ASN A 139 7.26 5.15 -6.50
CA ASN A 139 6.14 6.08 -6.59
C ASN A 139 6.64 7.36 -7.29
N ILE A 140 6.19 7.61 -8.53
CA ILE A 140 6.54 8.84 -9.25
C ILE A 140 5.42 9.86 -9.16
N THR A 141 5.69 10.96 -8.48
CA THR A 141 4.73 12.05 -8.29
C THR A 141 4.40 12.79 -9.59
N GLN A 142 5.29 12.77 -10.59
CA GLN A 142 5.02 13.27 -11.94
C GLN A 142 4.41 12.14 -12.78
N GLY A 143 3.08 12.20 -12.97
CA GLY A 143 2.32 11.21 -13.70
C GLY A 143 2.92 10.92 -15.08
N THR A 144 3.64 9.82 -15.19
CA THR A 144 4.21 9.36 -16.45
C THR A 144 3.21 8.46 -17.15
N ARG A 145 3.14 8.55 -18.49
CA ARG A 145 2.26 7.71 -19.33
C ARG A 145 2.93 6.45 -19.85
N VAL A 146 4.25 6.36 -19.73
CA VAL A 146 5.04 5.18 -20.10
C VAL A 146 4.82 4.10 -19.04
N PRO A 147 4.41 2.88 -19.44
CA PRO A 147 4.32 1.75 -18.52
C PRO A 147 5.66 1.46 -17.87
N GLN A 148 5.66 1.43 -16.54
CA GLN A 148 6.81 1.04 -15.76
C GLN A 148 6.72 -0.45 -15.44
N GLU A 149 7.86 -1.14 -15.50
CA GLU A 149 7.93 -2.52 -15.06
C GLU A 149 8.04 -2.63 -13.53
N LEU A 150 7.29 -3.57 -12.94
CA LEU A 150 7.42 -3.88 -11.51
C LEU A 150 8.77 -4.56 -11.24
N SER A 151 9.41 -4.15 -10.14
CA SER A 151 10.67 -4.74 -9.69
C SER A 151 10.42 -5.95 -8.80
N VAL A 152 11.15 -7.04 -9.05
CA VAL A 152 11.21 -8.18 -8.12
C VAL A 152 12.06 -7.78 -6.92
N LEU A 153 11.46 -7.80 -5.73
CA LEU A 153 12.16 -7.48 -4.48
C LEU A 153 12.68 -8.72 -3.76
N GLY A 154 12.01 -9.86 -3.95
CA GLY A 154 12.42 -11.12 -3.33
C GLY A 154 11.52 -12.29 -3.74
N THR A 155 12.03 -13.49 -3.55
CA THR A 155 11.34 -14.75 -3.81
C THR A 155 11.38 -15.64 -2.57
N PHE A 156 10.31 -16.41 -2.35
CA PHE A 156 10.16 -17.31 -1.21
C PHE A 156 9.47 -18.61 -1.66
N PRO A 157 10.17 -19.76 -1.65
CA PRO A 157 9.55 -21.06 -1.89
C PRO A 157 8.78 -21.51 -0.63
N TRP A 158 7.51 -21.88 -0.78
CA TRP A 158 6.68 -22.39 0.32
C TRP A 158 6.37 -23.88 0.21
N ARG A 159 6.54 -24.49 -0.97
CA ARG A 159 6.40 -25.96 -1.17
C ARG A 159 7.70 -26.67 -1.52
N ALA A 160 8.69 -25.99 -2.09
CA ALA A 160 9.99 -26.59 -2.33
C ALA A 160 10.78 -26.59 -1.01
N ALA A 161 11.16 -27.78 -0.53
CA ALA A 161 12.00 -27.93 0.64
C ALA A 161 13.29 -27.10 0.47
N SER A 162 13.65 -26.34 1.50
CA SER A 162 14.98 -25.74 1.61
C SER A 162 16.02 -26.86 1.56
N ASN A 163 16.73 -26.99 0.44
CA ASN A 163 17.99 -27.73 0.41
C ASN A 163 19.10 -26.85 0.98
#